data_AF-A0A6N4Q1J5-F1
#
_entry.id   AF-A0A6N4Q1J5-F1
#
_cell.length_a   1.000
_cell.length_b   1.000
_cell.length_c   1.000
_cell.angle_alpha   90.00
_cell.angle_beta   90.00
_cell.angle_gamma   90.00
#
_symmetry.space_group_name_H-M   'P 1'
#
loop_
_entity.id
_entity.type
_entity.pdbx_description
1 polymer ?
#
loop_
_entity_poly.entity_id
_entity_poly.type
_entity_poly.pdbx_seq_one_letter_code
_entity_poly.pdbx_strand_id
1 'polypeptide(L)'
;MHRVSKSFIIFLLVIFISQCKRQESETIQTIEERPVWLSGPNKEELEPGVFYIREESGESSFQNRKLDPRDIAINQVLPVAKEIRENILKKNFRGLVAKTDSTILNLIGQANGNLNPDQHEEKIVNLWVDKYNKNDNKDPFCDFDVIMNADIKKMQIKAYLAKEPYIGKHSIQYYAEYTVAFIDSINNELTLQVYITFDSKYKRPGTEFYLIESFWDHCPDPNLYNLPKSKNDEF
;
A
#
# COMPACT_ATOMS: atom_id res chain seq x y z
N MET A 1 -16.32 -46.24 -76.66
CA MET A 1 -16.34 -44.78 -76.97
C MET A 1 -16.87 -44.07 -75.72
N HIS A 2 -15.99 -43.47 -74.89
CA HIS A 2 -15.69 -42.02 -74.88
C HIS A 2 -16.98 -41.17 -74.76
N ARG A 3 -17.24 -40.36 -73.74
CA ARG A 3 -16.37 -39.52 -72.90
C ARG A 3 -16.97 -39.40 -71.50
N VAL A 4 -16.16 -39.67 -70.48
CA VAL A 4 -16.36 -39.22 -69.11
C VAL A 4 -16.37 -37.69 -69.15
N SER A 5 -17.49 -37.07 -68.83
CA SER A 5 -17.61 -35.61 -68.69
C SER A 5 -16.83 -35.20 -67.45
N LYS A 6 -15.55 -34.86 -67.66
CA LYS A 6 -14.57 -34.35 -66.68
C LYS A 6 -14.90 -32.94 -66.15
N SER A 7 -16.15 -32.49 -66.24
CA SER A 7 -16.51 -31.10 -65.94
C SER A 7 -17.26 -30.90 -64.63
N PHE A 8 -17.61 -31.96 -63.88
CA PHE A 8 -18.32 -31.83 -62.60
C PHE A 8 -17.42 -31.82 -61.36
N ILE A 9 -16.15 -32.21 -61.48
CA ILE A 9 -15.21 -32.26 -60.34
C ILE A 9 -14.53 -30.89 -60.11
N ILE A 10 -14.48 -30.03 -61.11
CA ILE A 10 -13.85 -28.70 -61.00
C ILE A 10 -14.75 -27.70 -60.24
N PHE A 11 -16.08 -27.87 -60.28
CA PHE A 11 -17.00 -26.94 -59.61
C PHE A 11 -17.08 -27.13 -58.09
N LEU A 12 -16.80 -28.34 -57.58
CA LEU A 12 -16.75 -28.62 -56.14
C LEU A 12 -15.43 -28.18 -55.47
N LEU A 13 -14.37 -28.01 -56.25
CA LEU A 13 -13.07 -27.53 -55.74
C LEU A 13 -12.99 -26.00 -55.62
N VAL A 14 -13.78 -25.23 -56.38
CA VAL A 14 -13.77 -23.76 -56.29
C VAL A 14 -14.55 -23.24 -55.08
N ILE A 15 -15.57 -23.98 -54.61
CA ILE A 15 -16.36 -23.58 -53.42
C ILE A 15 -15.57 -23.83 -52.12
N PHE A 16 -14.68 -24.82 -52.08
CA PHE A 16 -13.86 -25.10 -50.89
C PHE A 16 -12.63 -24.18 -50.73
N ILE A 17 -12.17 -23.49 -51.78
CA ILE A 17 -11.02 -22.58 -51.69
C ILE A 17 -11.46 -21.16 -51.24
N SER A 18 -12.76 -20.86 -51.27
CA SER A 18 -13.28 -19.52 -50.92
C SER A 18 -13.65 -19.34 -49.44
N GLN A 19 -13.50 -20.37 -48.59
CA GLN A 19 -13.67 -20.25 -47.13
C GLN A 19 -12.35 -20.30 -46.34
N CYS A 20 -11.20 -20.31 -47.00
CA CYS A 20 -9.95 -19.83 -46.41
C CYS A 20 -9.76 -18.34 -46.74
N LYS A 21 -10.79 -17.53 -46.49
CA LYS A 21 -10.55 -16.12 -46.21
C LYS A 21 -9.90 -16.12 -44.84
N ARG A 22 -8.56 -16.20 -44.86
CA ARG A 22 -7.65 -15.97 -43.76
C ARG A 22 -8.28 -14.83 -42.97
N GLN A 23 -8.88 -15.17 -41.84
CA GLN A 23 -9.07 -14.25 -40.76
C GLN A 23 -7.64 -13.95 -40.34
N GLU A 24 -7.00 -13.05 -41.09
CA GLU A 24 -6.14 -12.06 -40.48
C GLU A 24 -7.05 -11.42 -39.43
N SER A 25 -7.09 -12.08 -38.26
CA SER A 25 -6.89 -11.35 -37.04
C SER A 25 -5.70 -10.48 -37.36
N GLU A 26 -5.99 -9.27 -37.83
CA GLU A 26 -5.44 -8.08 -37.21
C GLU A 26 -5.41 -8.45 -35.73
N THR A 27 -4.28 -9.01 -35.33
CA THR A 27 -3.77 -8.77 -34.02
C THR A 27 -3.63 -7.26 -34.09
N ILE A 28 -4.73 -6.56 -33.75
CA ILE A 28 -4.63 -5.28 -33.09
C ILE A 28 -3.72 -5.67 -31.96
N GLN A 29 -2.41 -5.49 -32.17
CA GLN A 29 -1.52 -5.15 -31.10
C GLN A 29 -2.23 -3.93 -30.54
N THR A 30 -3.09 -4.17 -29.56
CA THR A 30 -3.34 -3.18 -28.55
C THR A 30 -1.94 -2.94 -28.06
N ILE A 31 -1.29 -1.94 -28.65
CA ILE A 31 -0.34 -1.13 -27.95
C ILE A 31 -1.19 -0.72 -26.75
N GLU A 32 -1.12 -1.51 -25.67
CA GLU A 32 -1.57 -1.03 -24.38
C GLU A 32 -0.77 0.25 -24.24
N GLU A 33 -1.41 1.38 -24.52
CA GLU A 33 -0.80 2.69 -24.35
C GLU A 33 -0.26 2.64 -22.94
N ARG A 34 1.08 2.61 -22.83
CA ARG A 34 1.74 2.61 -21.54
C ARG A 34 1.10 3.75 -20.77
N PRO A 35 0.50 3.49 -19.59
CA PRO A 35 -0.14 4.52 -18.82
C PRO A 35 0.79 5.74 -18.73
N VAL A 36 0.28 6.93 -19.05
CA VAL A 36 1.09 8.16 -19.20
C VAL A 36 1.98 8.39 -17.97
N TRP A 37 1.50 8.01 -16.79
CA TRP A 37 2.24 8.11 -15.53
C TRP A 37 3.53 7.28 -15.48
N LEU A 38 3.68 6.22 -16.29
CA LEU A 38 4.94 5.46 -16.42
C LEU A 38 6.09 6.28 -17.02
N SER A 39 5.79 7.40 -17.67
CA SER A 39 6.80 8.31 -18.24
C SER A 39 7.27 9.42 -17.28
N GLY A 40 6.69 9.50 -16.08
CA GLY A 40 7.08 10.49 -15.06
C GLY A 40 8.50 10.29 -14.52
N PRO A 41 9.10 11.32 -13.90
CA PRO A 41 10.48 11.30 -13.43
C PRO A 41 10.69 10.30 -12.29
N ASN A 42 11.90 9.73 -12.17
CA ASN A 42 12.26 8.81 -11.08
C ASN A 42 12.16 9.44 -9.68
N LYS A 43 12.29 10.77 -9.61
CA LYS A 43 12.16 11.56 -8.39
C LYS A 43 11.40 12.84 -8.73
N GLU A 44 10.38 13.15 -7.94
CA GLU A 44 9.59 14.36 -8.06
C GLU A 44 9.45 15.02 -6.69
N GLU A 45 9.63 16.33 -6.62
CA GLU A 45 9.32 17.10 -5.42
C GLU A 45 7.84 17.45 -5.43
N LEU A 46 7.09 16.91 -4.47
CA LEU A 46 5.64 17.15 -4.36
C LEU A 46 5.34 18.47 -3.65
N GLU A 47 6.15 18.79 -2.64
CA GLU A 47 6.16 20.05 -1.90
C GLU A 47 7.56 20.23 -1.28
N PRO A 48 7.94 21.42 -0.78
CA PRO A 48 9.28 21.67 -0.26
C PRO A 48 9.76 20.62 0.75
N GLY A 49 10.78 19.85 0.35
CA GLY A 49 11.37 18.80 1.19
C GLY A 49 10.61 17.47 1.23
N VAL A 50 9.57 17.28 0.41
CA VAL A 50 8.82 16.02 0.29
C VAL A 50 8.88 15.50 -1.14
N PHE A 51 9.37 14.27 -1.30
CA PHE A 51 9.65 13.71 -2.62
C PHE A 51 8.88 12.41 -2.84
N TYR A 52 8.27 12.27 -4.02
CA TYR A 52 7.89 10.96 -4.53
C TYR A 52 9.08 10.32 -5.21
N ILE A 53 9.41 9.07 -4.85
CA ILE A 53 10.48 8.29 -5.46
C ILE A 53 9.86 7.08 -6.14
N ARG A 54 10.17 6.92 -7.42
CA ARG A 54 9.76 5.75 -8.19
C ARG A 54 10.61 4.56 -7.81
N GLU A 55 9.95 3.43 -7.57
CA GLU A 55 10.60 2.17 -7.28
C GLU A 55 9.86 1.05 -8.01
N GLU A 56 10.53 0.42 -8.98
CA GLU A 56 9.89 -0.54 -9.89
C GLU A 56 9.26 -1.72 -9.14
N SER A 57 9.93 -2.23 -8.11
CA SER A 57 9.42 -3.33 -7.29
C SER A 57 8.08 -2.98 -6.64
N GLY A 58 7.97 -1.78 -6.06
CA GLY A 58 6.74 -1.33 -5.41
C GLY A 58 5.62 -0.96 -6.41
N GLU A 59 5.97 -0.26 -7.50
CA GLU A 59 5.01 0.17 -8.51
C GLU A 59 4.42 -0.99 -9.32
N SER A 60 5.11 -2.12 -9.45
CA SER A 60 4.67 -3.28 -10.23
C SER A 60 3.25 -3.75 -9.86
N SER A 61 2.93 -3.78 -8.56
CA SER A 61 1.62 -4.19 -8.05
C SER A 61 0.49 -3.22 -8.45
N PHE A 62 0.79 -1.92 -8.53
CA PHE A 62 -0.12 -0.87 -8.98
C PHE A 62 -0.35 -0.94 -10.49
N GLN A 63 0.72 -1.19 -11.27
CA GLN A 63 0.64 -1.38 -12.71
C GLN A 63 -0.32 -2.52 -13.07
N ASN A 64 -0.17 -3.67 -12.41
CA ASN A 64 -1.03 -4.84 -12.62
C ASN A 64 -2.53 -4.54 -12.34
N ARG A 65 -2.80 -3.57 -11.47
CA ARG A 65 -4.14 -3.12 -11.09
C ARG A 65 -4.62 -1.89 -11.85
N LYS A 66 -3.83 -1.38 -12.80
CA LYS A 66 -4.10 -0.16 -13.56
C LYS A 66 -4.33 1.07 -12.67
N LEU A 67 -3.63 1.12 -11.54
CA LEU A 67 -3.63 2.25 -10.61
C LEU A 67 -2.40 3.13 -10.87
N ASP A 68 -2.56 4.45 -10.71
CA ASP A 68 -1.45 5.40 -10.76
C ASP A 68 -0.91 5.63 -9.33
N PRO A 69 0.23 5.02 -8.95
CA PRO A 69 0.79 5.16 -7.60
C PRO A 69 1.24 6.60 -7.31
N ARG A 70 1.58 7.39 -8.33
CA ARG A 70 1.97 8.79 -8.16
C ARG A 70 0.75 9.64 -7.84
N ASP A 71 -0.36 9.46 -8.56
CA ASP A 71 -1.61 10.18 -8.28
C ASP A 71 -2.15 9.86 -6.88
N ILE A 72 -2.10 8.59 -6.48
CA ILE A 72 -2.46 8.16 -5.12
C ILE A 72 -1.51 8.78 -4.09
N ALA A 73 -0.19 8.80 -4.35
CA ALA A 73 0.77 9.43 -3.44
C ALA A 73 0.45 10.92 -3.20
N ILE A 74 0.13 11.66 -4.26
CA ILE A 74 -0.21 13.09 -4.18
C ILE A 74 -1.53 13.31 -3.44
N ASN A 75 -2.56 12.55 -3.80
CA ASN A 75 -3.92 12.83 -3.34
C ASN A 75 -4.28 12.17 -2.02
N GLN A 76 -3.62 11.08 -1.63
CA GLN A 76 -4.00 10.24 -0.49
C GLN A 76 -2.86 10.08 0.52
N VAL A 77 -1.62 9.85 0.06
CA VAL A 77 -0.49 9.56 0.98
C VAL A 77 0.15 10.83 1.52
N LEU A 78 0.27 11.87 0.70
CA LEU A 78 0.90 13.13 1.12
C LEU A 78 0.19 13.78 2.31
N PRO A 79 -1.17 13.88 2.36
CA PRO A 79 -1.86 14.34 3.57
C PRO A 79 -1.52 13.53 4.83
N VAL A 80 -1.48 12.21 4.70
CA VAL A 80 -1.12 11.29 5.80
C VAL A 80 0.32 11.49 6.25
N ALA A 81 1.28 11.55 5.32
CA ALA A 81 2.69 11.79 5.63
C ALA A 81 2.88 13.12 6.38
N LYS A 82 2.10 14.15 6.04
CA LYS A 82 2.11 15.45 6.73
C LYS A 82 1.55 15.34 8.14
N GLU A 83 0.45 14.63 8.34
CA GLU A 83 -0.11 14.37 9.68
C GLU A 83 0.91 13.65 10.57
N ILE A 84 1.57 12.61 10.05
CA ILE A 84 2.61 11.87 10.77
C ILE A 84 3.79 12.82 11.10
N ARG A 85 4.26 13.62 10.14
CA ARG A 85 5.32 14.61 10.37
C ARG A 85 4.94 15.60 11.47
N GLU A 86 3.71 16.09 11.47
CA GLU A 86 3.23 16.99 12.52
C GLU A 86 3.25 16.33 13.90
N ASN A 87 2.82 15.07 13.99
CA ASN A 87 2.89 14.33 15.25
C ASN A 87 4.33 14.16 15.73
N ILE A 88 5.27 13.84 14.83
CA ILE A 88 6.72 13.78 15.13
C ILE A 88 7.22 15.13 15.66
N LEU A 89 6.99 16.21 14.92
CA LEU A 89 7.49 17.56 15.27
C LEU A 89 6.89 18.09 16.59
N LYS A 90 5.62 17.78 16.85
CA LYS A 90 4.92 18.16 18.10
C LYS A 90 5.21 17.20 19.25
N LYS A 91 6.03 16.16 19.04
CA LYS A 91 6.26 15.06 20.00
C LYS A 91 4.96 14.43 20.50
N ASN A 92 3.95 14.36 19.64
CA ASN A 92 2.64 13.80 19.93
C ASN A 92 2.65 12.28 19.77
N PHE A 93 3.26 11.59 20.74
CA PHE A 93 3.35 10.14 20.74
C PHE A 93 1.98 9.45 20.62
N ARG A 94 0.97 9.95 21.35
CA ARG A 94 -0.40 9.45 21.27
C ARG A 94 -0.94 9.47 19.83
N GLY A 95 -0.66 10.55 19.10
CA GLY A 95 -1.09 10.69 17.70
C GLY A 95 -0.50 9.63 16.78
N LEU A 96 0.73 9.17 17.05
CA LEU A 96 1.35 8.08 16.29
C LEU A 96 0.75 6.72 16.68
N VAL A 97 0.67 6.42 17.97
CA VAL A 97 0.20 5.10 18.43
C VAL A 97 -1.31 4.87 18.22
N ALA A 98 -2.12 5.92 18.18
CA ALA A 98 -3.53 5.81 17.84
C ALA A 98 -3.76 5.50 16.35
N LYS A 99 -2.69 5.53 15.55
CA LYS A 99 -2.70 5.27 14.10
C LYS A 99 -1.94 4.00 13.75
N THR A 100 -1.47 3.22 14.71
CA THR A 100 -0.79 1.94 14.43
C THR A 100 -1.78 0.82 14.14
N ASP A 101 -1.38 -0.11 13.27
CA ASP A 101 -2.21 -1.25 12.88
C ASP A 101 -2.67 -2.11 14.06
N SER A 102 -3.85 -2.70 13.92
CA SER A 102 -4.47 -3.52 14.96
C SER A 102 -3.65 -4.76 15.31
N THR A 103 -2.79 -5.25 14.42
CA THR A 103 -1.85 -6.34 14.70
C THR A 103 -0.84 -5.93 15.78
N ILE A 104 -0.27 -4.72 15.69
CA ILE A 104 0.64 -4.19 16.71
C ILE A 104 -0.11 -4.03 18.03
N LEU A 105 -1.30 -3.41 17.99
CA LEU A 105 -2.12 -3.23 19.17
C LEU A 105 -2.52 -4.58 19.81
N ASN A 106 -2.78 -5.61 19.00
CA ASN A 106 -3.07 -6.94 19.49
C ASN A 106 -1.87 -7.55 20.20
N LEU A 107 -0.66 -7.46 19.63
CA LEU A 107 0.56 -7.94 20.28
C LEU A 107 0.77 -7.26 21.65
N ILE A 108 0.60 -5.93 21.70
CA ILE A 108 0.71 -5.17 22.96
C ILE A 108 -0.40 -5.57 23.94
N GLY A 109 -1.63 -5.71 23.47
CA GLY A 109 -2.80 -6.10 24.28
C GLY A 109 -2.63 -7.49 24.89
N GLN A 110 -2.17 -8.46 24.09
CA GLN A 110 -1.82 -9.81 24.53
C GLN A 110 -0.75 -9.78 25.63
N ALA A 111 0.33 -9.01 25.42
CA ALA A 111 1.42 -8.87 26.38
C ALA A 111 0.99 -8.25 27.73
N ASN A 112 -0.09 -7.46 27.72
CA ASN A 112 -0.49 -6.62 28.85
C ASN A 112 -1.90 -6.98 29.36
N GLY A 113 -2.15 -8.27 29.54
CA GLY A 113 -3.36 -8.78 30.16
C GLY A 113 -4.42 -9.30 29.19
N ASN A 114 -3.99 -9.83 28.04
CA ASN A 114 -4.86 -10.47 27.05
C ASN A 114 -6.01 -9.55 26.57
N LEU A 115 -5.69 -8.28 26.34
CA LEU A 115 -6.65 -7.29 25.84
C LEU A 115 -6.83 -7.45 24.33
N ASN A 116 -8.07 -7.57 23.86
CA ASN A 116 -8.42 -7.56 22.43
C ASN A 116 -8.63 -6.11 21.94
N PRO A 117 -7.91 -5.64 20.88
CA PRO A 117 -8.09 -4.31 20.30
C PRO A 117 -9.53 -3.99 19.88
N ASP A 118 -10.29 -4.94 19.34
CA ASP A 118 -11.67 -4.71 18.87
C ASP A 118 -12.61 -4.18 19.97
N GLN A 119 -12.25 -4.44 21.24
CA GLN A 119 -13.01 -4.04 22.41
C GLN A 119 -12.26 -3.02 23.29
N HIS A 120 -10.93 -2.96 23.17
CA HIS A 120 -10.07 -2.28 24.13
C HIS A 120 -9.00 -1.39 23.48
N GLU A 121 -9.14 -1.01 22.21
CA GLU A 121 -8.19 -0.17 21.49
C GLU A 121 -7.71 1.04 22.31
N GLU A 122 -8.65 1.85 22.80
CA GLU A 122 -8.35 3.03 23.62
C GLU A 122 -7.60 2.70 24.92
N LYS A 123 -7.92 1.56 25.55
CA LYS A 123 -7.23 1.11 26.76
C LYS A 123 -5.80 0.68 26.46
N ILE A 124 -5.58 0.01 25.33
CA ILE A 124 -4.25 -0.42 24.87
C ILE A 124 -3.41 0.81 24.52
N VAL A 125 -3.97 1.77 23.78
CA VAL A 125 -3.31 3.05 23.44
C VAL A 125 -2.94 3.84 24.70
N ASN A 126 -3.86 3.96 25.68
CA ASN A 126 -3.57 4.64 26.94
C ASN A 126 -2.46 3.93 27.73
N LEU A 127 -2.48 2.61 27.78
CA LEU A 127 -1.43 1.82 28.44
C LEU A 127 -0.06 2.06 27.77
N TRP A 128 -0.02 2.15 26.44
CA TRP A 128 1.20 2.41 25.70
C TRP A 128 1.75 3.81 26.01
N VAL A 129 0.90 4.83 25.92
CA VAL A 129 1.25 6.21 26.26
C VAL A 129 1.74 6.32 27.71
N ASP A 130 1.06 5.67 28.65
CA ASP A 130 1.46 5.67 30.06
C ASP A 130 2.84 5.04 30.28
N LYS A 131 3.14 3.92 29.59
CA LYS A 131 4.45 3.27 29.69
C LYS A 131 5.55 4.14 29.09
N TYR A 132 5.32 4.75 27.93
CA TYR A 132 6.24 5.71 27.32
C TYR A 132 6.57 6.87 28.28
N ASN A 133 5.53 7.50 28.85
CA ASN A 133 5.71 8.61 29.79
C ASN A 133 6.46 8.21 31.08
N LYS A 134 6.20 7.00 31.59
CA LYS A 134 6.88 6.46 32.79
C LYS A 134 8.32 6.01 32.52
N ASN A 135 8.65 5.71 31.26
CA ASN A 135 9.97 5.23 30.83
C ASN A 135 10.82 6.37 30.25
N ASP A 136 10.76 7.56 30.85
CA ASP A 136 11.49 8.75 30.43
C ASP A 136 11.32 9.09 28.93
N ASN A 137 10.10 8.91 28.40
CA ASN A 137 9.77 9.14 26.99
C ASN A 137 10.52 8.21 26.01
N LYS A 138 10.75 6.96 26.43
CA LYS A 138 11.25 5.89 25.56
C LYS A 138 10.16 4.88 25.28
N ASP A 139 9.88 4.63 24.01
CA ASP A 139 8.85 3.71 23.58
C ASP A 139 9.31 2.26 23.84
N PRO A 140 8.62 1.50 24.71
CA PRO A 140 9.03 0.14 25.04
C PRO A 140 8.60 -0.92 24.01
N PHE A 141 7.89 -0.54 22.93
CA PHE A 141 7.30 -1.50 21.99
C PHE A 141 7.72 -1.34 20.54
N CYS A 142 7.89 -0.10 20.06
CA CYS A 142 8.11 0.18 18.64
C CYS A 142 9.19 1.25 18.39
N ASP A 143 9.95 1.65 19.41
CA ASP A 143 11.00 2.67 19.31
C ASP A 143 10.59 3.98 18.62
N PHE A 144 9.31 4.39 18.68
CA PHE A 144 8.89 5.65 18.03
C PHE A 144 9.59 6.88 18.61
N ASP A 145 10.21 6.80 19.80
CA ASP A 145 11.07 7.86 20.32
C ASP A 145 12.29 8.16 19.42
N VAL A 146 12.77 7.18 18.66
CA VAL A 146 13.86 7.35 17.69
C VAL A 146 13.46 8.38 16.63
N ILE A 147 12.30 8.19 16.00
CA ILE A 147 11.82 9.11 14.95
C ILE A 147 11.32 10.45 15.52
N MET A 148 10.74 10.46 16.72
CA MET A 148 10.30 11.70 17.39
C MET A 148 11.45 12.62 17.82
N ASN A 149 12.65 12.07 18.05
CA ASN A 149 13.82 12.85 18.44
C ASN A 149 14.77 13.16 17.27
N ALA A 150 14.49 12.65 16.07
CA ALA A 150 15.31 12.90 14.89
C ALA A 150 15.09 14.31 14.29
N ASP A 151 16.18 14.94 13.84
CA ASP A 151 16.13 16.24 13.15
C ASP A 151 15.79 16.05 11.66
N ILE A 152 14.49 15.81 11.39
CA ILE A 152 13.98 15.50 10.04
C ILE A 152 14.20 16.67 9.08
N LYS A 153 14.94 16.43 8.00
CA LYS A 153 15.17 17.41 6.92
C LYS A 153 14.32 17.16 5.69
N LYS A 154 13.98 15.90 5.42
CA LYS A 154 13.34 15.50 4.17
C LYS A 154 12.43 14.30 4.39
N MET A 155 11.38 14.20 3.58
CA MET A 155 10.54 13.01 3.49
C MET A 155 10.58 12.42 2.09
N GLN A 156 10.50 11.10 1.99
CA GLN A 156 10.33 10.36 0.75
C GLN A 156 9.12 9.44 0.83
N ILE A 157 8.28 9.48 -0.19
CA ILE A 157 7.12 8.60 -0.35
C ILE A 157 7.43 7.65 -1.50
N LYS A 158 7.35 6.34 -1.25
CA LYS A 158 7.51 5.29 -2.28
C LYS A 158 6.31 4.36 -2.25
N ALA A 159 5.85 3.96 -3.43
CA ALA A 159 4.84 2.91 -3.53
C ALA A 159 5.43 1.59 -3.03
N TYR A 160 4.66 0.81 -2.28
CA TYR A 160 5.10 -0.49 -1.76
C TYR A 160 4.25 -1.63 -2.28
N LEU A 161 2.94 -1.59 -2.07
CA LEU A 161 2.03 -2.66 -2.48
C LEU A 161 0.61 -2.14 -2.74
N ALA A 162 -0.01 -2.56 -3.84
CA ALA A 162 -1.46 -2.44 -4.03
C ALA A 162 -2.11 -3.81 -3.80
N LYS A 163 -3.10 -3.89 -2.90
CA LYS A 163 -3.85 -5.14 -2.64
C LYS A 163 -5.05 -5.26 -3.57
N GLU A 164 -5.67 -6.44 -3.61
CA GLU A 164 -6.94 -6.61 -4.34
C GLU A 164 -8.03 -5.70 -3.76
N PRO A 165 -8.77 -4.95 -4.59
CA PRO A 165 -9.84 -4.11 -4.09
C PRO A 165 -11.02 -4.94 -3.59
N TYR A 166 -11.71 -4.45 -2.58
CA TYR A 166 -12.99 -5.00 -2.17
C TYR A 166 -14.10 -4.43 -3.05
N ILE A 167 -14.81 -5.33 -3.74
CA ILE A 167 -15.91 -4.97 -4.63
C ILE A 167 -17.23 -5.13 -3.87
N GLY A 168 -17.71 -4.02 -3.33
CA GLY A 168 -19.02 -3.96 -2.69
C GLY A 168 -20.16 -3.71 -3.67
N LYS A 169 -21.40 -3.81 -3.19
CA LYS A 169 -22.62 -3.58 -4.00
C LYS A 169 -22.71 -2.15 -4.59
N HIS A 170 -22.09 -1.17 -3.93
CA HIS A 170 -22.26 0.27 -4.25
C HIS A 170 -20.96 1.06 -4.38
N SER A 171 -19.81 0.46 -4.05
CA SER A 171 -18.49 1.07 -4.10
C SER A 171 -17.41 0.01 -4.34
N ILE A 172 -16.28 0.45 -4.89
CA ILE A 172 -15.05 -0.32 -4.93
C ILE A 172 -14.11 0.36 -3.95
N GLN A 173 -13.64 -0.39 -2.97
CA GLN A 173 -12.68 0.07 -1.98
C GLN A 173 -11.30 -0.45 -2.36
N TYR A 174 -10.35 0.46 -2.51
CA TYR A 174 -8.96 0.16 -2.81
C TYR A 174 -8.12 0.22 -1.55
N TYR A 175 -7.05 -0.56 -1.56
CA TYR A 175 -6.10 -0.66 -0.48
C TYR A 175 -4.69 -0.58 -1.04
N ALA A 176 -3.89 0.31 -0.49
CA ALA A 176 -2.52 0.50 -0.92
C ALA A 176 -1.61 0.74 0.28
N GLU A 177 -0.38 0.30 0.15
CA GLU A 177 0.70 0.49 1.10
C GLU A 177 1.78 1.34 0.44
N TYR A 178 2.30 2.28 1.21
CA TYR A 178 3.42 3.15 0.86
C TYR A 178 4.44 3.14 1.97
N THR A 179 5.71 3.30 1.62
CA THR A 179 6.74 3.64 2.61
C THR A 179 6.89 5.15 2.67
N VAL A 180 6.88 5.69 3.87
CA VAL A 180 7.22 7.09 4.17
C VAL A 180 8.52 7.08 4.95
N ALA A 181 9.59 7.46 4.27
CA ALA A 181 10.93 7.56 4.84
C ALA A 181 11.20 8.99 5.31
N PHE A 182 11.54 9.15 6.57
CA PHE A 182 11.94 10.41 7.19
C PHE A 182 13.47 10.44 7.28
N ILE A 183 14.08 11.37 6.55
CA ILE A 183 15.54 11.50 6.44
C ILE A 183 16.00 12.62 7.35
N ASP A 184 16.90 12.31 8.29
CA ASP A 184 17.44 13.26 9.25
C ASP A 184 18.67 14.03 8.75
N SER A 185 19.25 14.87 9.62
CA SER A 185 20.42 15.71 9.29
C SER A 185 21.71 14.95 9.02
N ILE A 186 21.82 13.69 9.45
CA ILE A 186 22.98 12.82 9.19
C ILE A 186 22.71 11.80 8.07
N ASN A 187 21.59 11.95 7.35
CA ASN A 187 21.09 11.06 6.29
C ASN A 187 20.74 9.64 6.77
N ASN A 188 20.34 9.49 8.03
CA ASN A 188 19.69 8.27 8.48
C ASN A 188 18.25 8.22 7.94
N GLU A 189 17.79 7.04 7.52
CA GLU A 189 16.45 6.82 6.96
C GLU A 189 15.57 6.09 7.97
N LEU A 190 14.54 6.76 8.48
CA LEU A 190 13.55 6.18 9.40
C LEU A 190 12.25 5.92 8.64
N THR A 191 11.97 4.65 8.34
CA THR A 191 10.93 4.28 7.37
C THR A 191 9.69 3.70 8.02
N LEU A 192 8.56 4.36 7.83
CA LEU A 192 7.24 3.86 8.21
C LEU A 192 6.55 3.25 7.00
N GLN A 193 5.95 2.08 7.15
CA GLN A 193 5.01 1.52 6.19
C GLN A 193 3.60 1.96 6.57
N VAL A 194 2.91 2.58 5.63
CA VAL A 194 1.60 3.16 5.84
C VAL A 194 0.61 2.49 4.89
N TYR A 195 -0.41 1.89 5.47
CA TYR A 195 -1.56 1.36 4.78
C TYR A 195 -2.63 2.45 4.63
N ILE A 196 -3.20 2.58 3.45
CA ILE A 196 -4.28 3.51 3.14
C ILE A 196 -5.45 2.78 2.49
N THR A 197 -6.66 3.20 2.84
CA THR A 197 -7.90 2.74 2.25
C THR A 197 -8.66 3.89 1.62
N PHE A 198 -9.13 3.73 0.38
CA PHE A 198 -9.83 4.80 -0.36
C PHE A 198 -10.89 4.23 -1.31
N ASP A 199 -11.98 4.97 -1.52
CA ASP A 199 -13.10 4.56 -2.36
C ASP A 199 -13.01 5.13 -3.79
N SER A 200 -13.39 4.33 -4.79
CA SER A 200 -13.49 4.75 -6.19
C SER A 200 -14.47 5.91 -6.42
N LYS A 201 -15.48 6.04 -5.55
CA LYS A 201 -16.61 6.96 -5.71
C LYS A 201 -16.44 8.26 -4.92
N TYR A 202 -15.46 8.33 -4.03
CA TYR A 202 -15.20 9.48 -3.19
C TYR A 202 -13.75 9.92 -3.33
N LYS A 203 -13.49 10.76 -4.34
CA LYS A 203 -12.40 11.75 -4.30
C LYS A 203 -12.68 12.81 -3.22
N ARG A 204 -13.07 12.40 -2.01
CA ARG A 204 -13.33 13.31 -0.90
C ARG A 204 -12.10 13.30 0.01
N PRO A 205 -11.37 14.41 0.11
CA PRO A 205 -10.39 14.59 1.18
C PRO A 205 -11.06 14.29 2.52
N GLY A 206 -10.46 13.43 3.35
CA GLY A 206 -10.92 13.17 4.72
C GLY A 206 -11.79 11.93 4.94
N THR A 207 -11.97 11.04 3.96
CA THR A 207 -12.49 9.67 4.17
C THR A 207 -11.41 8.59 4.19
N GLU A 208 -10.15 9.00 4.26
CA GLU A 208 -8.98 8.12 4.23
C GLU A 208 -8.73 7.54 5.63
N PHE A 209 -9.00 6.24 5.78
CA PHE A 209 -8.46 5.47 6.89
C PHE A 209 -7.04 5.08 6.53
N TYR A 210 -6.09 5.49 7.38
CA TYR A 210 -4.71 5.04 7.29
C TYR A 210 -4.28 4.39 8.59
N LEU A 211 -3.35 3.46 8.47
CA LEU A 211 -2.66 2.82 9.58
C LEU A 211 -1.16 2.78 9.31
N ILE A 212 -0.37 2.95 10.36
CA ILE A 212 1.06 2.63 10.38
C ILE A 212 1.14 1.12 10.62
N GLU A 213 1.40 0.36 9.55
CA GLU A 213 1.53 -1.10 9.61
C GLU A 213 2.85 -1.53 10.25
N SER A 214 3.93 -0.79 10.00
CA SER A 214 5.24 -1.08 10.56
C SER A 214 6.13 0.17 10.64
N PHE A 215 7.12 0.10 11.52
CA PHE A 215 8.29 0.98 11.52
C PHE A 215 9.49 0.06 11.30
N TRP A 216 10.12 0.14 10.13
CA TRP A 216 11.13 -0.85 9.72
C TRP A 216 12.28 -0.91 10.72
N ASP A 217 12.71 -2.13 11.04
CA ASP A 217 13.73 -2.44 12.05
C ASP A 217 13.41 -2.03 13.50
N HIS A 218 12.19 -1.55 13.76
CA HIS A 218 11.77 -1.00 15.06
C HIS A 218 10.43 -1.55 15.57
N CYS A 219 9.44 -1.74 14.69
CA CYS A 219 8.07 -2.11 15.04
C CYS A 219 7.44 -3.03 13.98
N PRO A 220 6.85 -4.16 14.38
CA PRO A 220 6.78 -4.65 15.77
C PRO A 220 8.14 -5.18 16.26
N ASP A 221 8.51 -4.92 17.51
CA ASP A 221 9.76 -5.46 18.09
C ASP A 221 9.79 -7.00 17.97
N PRO A 222 10.87 -7.61 17.45
CA PRO A 222 11.09 -9.06 17.45
C PRO A 222 10.70 -9.78 18.76
N ASN A 223 10.87 -9.13 19.91
CA ASN A 223 10.53 -9.67 21.22
C ASN A 223 9.01 -9.75 21.48
N LEU A 224 8.20 -8.91 20.84
CA LEU A 224 6.73 -8.98 20.91
C LEU A 224 6.19 -10.19 20.16
N TYR A 225 6.87 -10.65 19.11
CA TYR A 225 6.48 -11.86 18.37
C TYR A 225 6.75 -13.16 19.14
N ASN A 226 7.62 -13.12 20.16
CA ASN A 226 7.98 -14.27 20.99
C ASN A 226 7.13 -14.40 22.27
N LEU A 227 6.07 -13.60 22.39
CA LEU A 227 5.16 -13.73 23.52
C LEU A 227 4.44 -15.07 23.48
N PRO A 228 4.34 -15.78 24.62
CA PRO A 228 3.66 -17.06 24.66
C PRO A 228 2.22 -16.87 24.17
N LYS A 229 1.85 -17.59 23.12
CA LYS A 229 0.46 -17.70 22.68
C LYS A 229 -0.35 -18.17 23.89
N SER A 230 -1.36 -17.40 24.27
CA SER A 230 -2.32 -17.79 25.28
C SER A 230 -2.82 -19.20 24.97
N LYS A 231 -2.50 -20.16 25.84
CA LYS A 231 -3.20 -21.45 25.88
C LYS A 231 -4.59 -21.14 26.42
N ASN A 232 -5.53 -20.76 25.57
CA ASN A 232 -6.97 -20.83 25.80
C ASN A 232 -7.66 -20.36 24.51
N ASP A 233 -7.79 -21.28 23.56
CA ASP A 233 -8.84 -21.27 22.52
C ASP A 233 -9.10 -22.73 22.13
N GLU A 234 -9.56 -23.50 23.12
CA GLU A 234 -10.40 -24.68 22.89
C GLU A 234 -11.79 -24.33 23.43
N PHE A 235 -12.66 -23.80 22.56
CA PHE A 235 -14.12 -23.82 22.70
C PHE A 235 -14.76 -24.02 21.33
#